data_AF-A0AAD6RZI4-F1
#
_entry.id   AF-A0AAD6RZI4-F1
#
_cell.length_a   1.000
_cell.length_b   1.000
_cell.length_c   1.000
_cell.angle_alpha   90.00
_cell.angle_beta   90.00
_cell.angle_gamma   90.00
#
_symmetry.space_group_name_H-M   'P 1'
#
loop_
_entity.id
_entity.type
_entity.pdbx_description
1 polymer ?
#
loop_
_entity_poly.entity_id
_entity_poly.type
_entity_poly.pdbx_seq_one_letter_code
_entity_poly.pdbx_strand_id
1 'polypeptide(L)'
;MSFEEPSILEKLDAAVPAPLAQFDAFPKLPSTYRARSNSRGVLTLLVCLVTFTLMLNDIGEWLFGWPDHEFSVDGGTGSFMTINVDLVVAMPCSFISVDLRDAVGDRMFLSNARLGIRRDGVKFDVGQATTLKAHSEALSVRQAVAQSRNSRGLFSSLLQWDSTPYMPCL
;
A
#
# COMPACT_ATOMS: atom_id res chain seq x y z
N MET A 1 59.25 27.42 2.48
CA MET A 1 58.89 26.84 1.18
C MET A 1 57.80 25.81 1.46
N SER A 2 56.55 26.27 1.49
CA SER A 2 55.37 25.46 1.78
C SER A 2 55.00 24.69 0.51
N PHE A 3 54.96 23.36 0.62
CA PHE A 3 54.49 22.46 -0.43
C PHE A 3 52.98 22.65 -0.57
N GLU A 4 52.57 23.31 -1.65
CA GLU A 4 51.16 23.44 -2.03
C GLU A 4 50.78 22.16 -2.79
N GLU A 5 50.03 21.26 -2.14
CA GLU A 5 49.50 20.06 -2.79
C GLU A 5 48.58 20.47 -3.95
N PRO A 6 48.76 19.90 -5.16
CA PRO A 6 47.95 20.28 -6.32
C PRO A 6 46.49 19.95 -6.06
N SER A 7 45.62 20.90 -6.43
CA SER A 7 44.20 20.82 -6.15
C SER A 7 43.58 19.58 -6.82
N ILE A 8 42.58 18.95 -6.17
CA ILE A 8 41.92 17.75 -6.71
C ILE A 8 41.38 17.98 -8.13
N LEU A 9 41.03 19.23 -8.47
CA LEU A 9 40.58 19.63 -9.80
C LEU A 9 41.70 19.55 -10.84
N GLU A 10 42.94 19.93 -10.50
CA GLU A 10 44.08 19.79 -11.41
C GLU A 10 44.43 18.32 -11.66
N LYS A 11 44.28 17.47 -10.64
CA LYS A 11 44.45 16.02 -10.78
C LYS A 11 43.37 15.41 -11.69
N LEU A 12 42.15 15.91 -11.60
CA LEU A 12 41.02 15.50 -12.46
C LEU A 12 41.21 15.97 -13.90
N ASP A 13 41.59 17.23 -14.11
CA ASP A 13 41.80 17.77 -15.46
C ASP A 13 43.02 17.13 -16.13
N ALA A 14 44.06 16.74 -15.38
CA ALA A 14 45.19 15.96 -15.88
C ALA A 14 44.85 14.49 -16.22
N ALA A 15 43.78 13.95 -15.63
CA ALA A 15 43.31 12.58 -15.88
C ALA A 15 42.37 12.46 -17.08
N VAL A 16 41.94 13.58 -17.67
CA VAL A 16 41.08 13.57 -18.87
C VAL A 16 41.93 13.23 -20.11
N PRO A 17 41.53 12.25 -20.94
CA PRO A 17 42.23 11.92 -22.18
C PRO A 17 42.28 13.12 -23.15
N ALA A 18 43.48 13.45 -23.65
CA ALA A 18 43.73 14.52 -24.62
C ALA A 18 42.77 14.57 -25.85
N PRO A 19 42.31 13.45 -26.44
CA PRO A 19 41.36 13.52 -27.57
C PRO A 19 39.97 14.02 -27.17
N LEU A 20 39.54 13.86 -25.92
CA LEU A 20 38.24 14.35 -25.45
C LEU A 20 38.25 15.88 -25.23
N ALA A 21 39.41 16.44 -24.88
CA ALA A 21 39.59 17.88 -24.71
C ALA A 21 39.51 18.66 -26.04
N GLN A 22 39.77 18.00 -27.18
CA GLN A 22 39.72 18.62 -28.51
C GLN A 22 38.29 18.79 -29.04
N PHE A 23 37.30 18.10 -28.47
CA PHE A 23 35.89 18.21 -28.85
C PHE A 23 35.11 19.23 -28.01
N ASP A 24 35.76 19.89 -27.05
CA ASP A 24 35.12 20.92 -26.24
C ASP A 24 35.27 22.29 -26.91
N ALA A 25 34.15 22.82 -27.42
CA ALA A 25 34.09 24.14 -28.05
C ALA A 25 34.30 25.29 -27.04
N PHE A 26 34.32 25.00 -25.73
CA PHE A 26 34.51 25.99 -24.67
C PHE A 26 35.58 25.54 -23.68
N PRO A 27 36.84 26.02 -23.84
CA PRO A 27 37.89 25.68 -22.90
C PRO A 27 37.51 26.12 -21.47
N LYS A 28 37.71 25.22 -20.52
CA LYS A 28 37.36 25.41 -19.11
C LYS A 28 38.13 26.61 -18.53
N LEU A 29 37.42 27.54 -17.90
CA LEU A 29 38.03 28.71 -17.27
C LEU A 29 39.03 28.28 -16.17
N PRO A 30 40.16 28.98 -16.00
CA PRO A 30 41.09 28.71 -14.92
C PRO A 30 40.40 28.80 -13.56
N SER A 31 40.82 27.98 -12.60
CA SER A 31 40.25 27.94 -11.24
C SER A 31 40.28 29.30 -10.53
N THR A 32 41.19 30.19 -10.92
CA THR A 32 41.34 31.57 -10.41
C THR A 32 40.20 32.50 -10.80
N TYR A 33 39.48 32.24 -11.90
CA TYR A 33 38.33 33.04 -12.34
C TYR A 33 36.99 32.47 -11.89
N ARG A 34 36.99 31.40 -11.08
CA ARG A 34 35.79 30.72 -10.59
C ARG A 34 35.60 30.98 -9.09
N ALA A 35 34.58 31.74 -8.73
CA ALA A 35 34.18 31.87 -7.33
C ALA A 35 33.55 30.54 -6.82
N ARG A 36 34.27 29.81 -5.97
CA ARG A 36 33.75 28.59 -5.33
C ARG A 36 32.85 28.96 -4.16
N SER A 37 31.54 28.76 -4.31
CA SER A 37 30.60 28.90 -3.19
C SER A 37 30.37 27.55 -2.53
N ASN A 38 30.92 27.37 -1.32
CA ASN A 38 30.72 26.14 -0.52
C ASN A 38 29.26 25.96 -0.06
N SER A 39 28.51 27.06 0.05
CA SER A 39 27.12 27.06 0.54
C SER A 39 26.14 26.36 -0.41
N ARG A 40 26.39 26.41 -1.73
CA ARG A 40 25.50 25.81 -2.73
C ARG A 40 25.48 24.28 -2.68
N GLY A 41 26.61 23.64 -2.35
CA GLY A 41 26.69 22.18 -2.23
C GLY A 41 25.91 21.65 -1.02
N VAL A 42 25.93 22.38 0.11
CA VAL A 42 25.17 22.01 1.31
C VAL A 42 23.66 22.02 1.03
N LEU A 43 23.17 23.01 0.28
CA LEU A 43 21.77 23.06 -0.15
C LEU A 43 21.40 21.83 -0.99
N THR A 44 22.22 21.46 -1.97
CA THR A 44 21.96 20.28 -2.81
C THR A 44 21.94 18.98 -2.00
N LEU A 45 22.84 18.83 -1.02
CA LEU A 45 22.85 17.66 -0.12
C LEU A 45 21.60 17.60 0.76
N LEU A 46 21.16 18.75 1.29
CA LEU A 46 19.93 18.83 2.07
C LEU A 46 18.73 18.40 1.21
N VAL A 47 18.57 18.99 0.02
CA VAL A 47 17.46 18.65 -0.88
C VAL A 47 17.51 17.16 -1.25
N CYS A 48 18.68 16.62 -1.55
CA CYS A 48 18.85 15.20 -1.85
C CYS A 48 18.41 14.31 -0.68
N LEU A 49 18.80 14.66 0.55
CA LEU A 49 18.42 13.92 1.76
C LEU A 49 16.91 13.95 2.03
N VAL A 50 16.28 15.12 1.85
CA VAL A 50 14.83 15.27 2.01
C VAL A 50 14.09 14.44 0.97
N THR A 51 14.45 14.57 -0.31
CA THR A 51 13.82 13.79 -1.39
C THR A 51 14.03 12.29 -1.22
N PHE A 52 15.22 11.87 -0.77
CA PHE A 52 15.50 10.46 -0.49
C PHE A 52 14.63 9.92 0.66
N THR A 53 14.42 10.73 1.70
CA THR A 53 13.56 10.35 2.84
C THR A 53 12.10 10.25 2.42
N LEU A 54 11.62 11.16 1.56
CA LEU A 54 10.27 11.09 0.97
C LEU A 54 10.11 9.83 0.11
N MET A 55 11.09 9.52 -0.76
CA MET A 55 11.07 8.31 -1.57
C MET A 55 10.99 7.03 -0.73
N LEU A 56 11.73 6.96 0.39
CA LEU A 56 11.66 5.81 1.30
C LEU A 56 10.30 5.68 1.98
N ASN A 57 9.63 6.79 2.27
CA ASN A 57 8.27 6.77 2.80
C ASN A 57 7.29 6.19 1.78
N ASP A 58 7.33 6.64 0.53
CA ASP A 58 6.46 6.12 -0.55
C ASP A 58 6.69 4.62 -0.75
N ILE A 59 7.94 4.17 -0.72
CA ILE A 59 8.29 2.75 -0.82
C ILE A 59 7.76 1.97 0.38
N GLY A 60 7.85 2.53 1.59
CA GLY A 60 7.31 1.91 2.80
C GLY A 60 5.79 1.77 2.74
N GLU A 61 5.09 2.79 2.25
CA GLU A 61 3.64 2.74 2.03
C GLU A 61 3.27 1.77 0.91
N TRP A 62 4.09 1.64 -0.14
CA TRP A 62 3.85 0.64 -1.18
C TRP A 62 4.03 -0.80 -0.67
N LEU A 63 5.03 -1.06 0.17
CA LEU A 63 5.33 -2.40 0.71
C LEU A 63 4.38 -2.83 1.85
N PHE A 64 4.05 -1.91 2.75
CA PHE A 64 3.30 -2.17 3.98
C PHE A 64 1.96 -1.44 4.01
N GLY A 65 1.50 -0.99 2.84
CA GLY A 65 0.28 -0.22 2.67
C GLY A 65 -0.93 -0.90 3.28
N TRP A 66 -1.88 -0.07 3.68
CA TRP A 66 -3.10 -0.54 4.31
C TRP A 66 -4.17 -0.78 3.24
N PRO A 67 -5.05 -1.78 3.42
CA PRO A 67 -6.18 -1.97 2.54
C PRO A 67 -7.20 -0.85 2.76
N ASP A 68 -7.44 -0.04 1.72
CA ASP A 68 -8.50 0.97 1.72
C ASP A 68 -9.82 0.36 1.24
N HIS A 69 -10.88 0.57 2.03
CA HIS A 69 -12.22 0.11 1.74
C HIS A 69 -13.16 1.31 1.60
N GLU A 70 -13.62 1.56 0.38
CA GLU A 70 -14.60 2.62 0.12
C GLU A 70 -16.00 2.03 -0.05
N PHE A 71 -16.96 2.60 0.69
CA PHE A 71 -18.37 2.24 0.60
C PHE A 71 -19.12 3.40 -0.05
N SER A 72 -19.65 3.18 -1.24
CA SER A 72 -20.57 4.10 -1.89
C SER A 72 -22.01 3.57 -1.80
N VAL A 73 -22.98 4.48 -1.78
CA VAL A 73 -24.39 4.11 -1.88
C VAL A 73 -24.67 3.76 -3.34
N ASP A 74 -25.08 2.52 -3.59
CA ASP A 74 -25.57 2.12 -4.90
C ASP A 74 -26.90 2.84 -5.17
N GLY A 75 -26.92 3.71 -6.18
CA GLY A 75 -28.12 4.42 -6.64
C GLY A 75 -29.00 3.57 -7.56
N GLY A 76 -28.52 2.41 -8.00
CA GLY A 76 -29.28 1.48 -8.84
C GLY A 76 -30.22 0.64 -7.98
N THR A 77 -31.53 0.77 -8.21
CA THR A 77 -32.49 -0.16 -7.61
C THR A 77 -32.52 -1.46 -8.40
N GLY A 78 -31.63 -2.39 -8.05
CA GLY A 78 -31.71 -3.78 -8.51
C GLY A 78 -32.76 -4.54 -7.72
N SER A 79 -33.82 -5.04 -8.36
CA SER A 79 -34.83 -5.88 -7.70
C SER A 79 -34.31 -7.27 -7.30
N PHE A 80 -33.16 -7.68 -7.84
CA PHE A 80 -32.56 -9.00 -7.61
C PHE A 80 -31.07 -8.83 -7.33
N MET A 81 -30.58 -9.48 -6.26
CA MET A 81 -29.17 -9.55 -5.91
C MET A 81 -28.71 -11.01 -5.96
N THR A 82 -27.78 -11.31 -6.86
CA THR A 82 -27.19 -12.66 -6.95
C THR A 82 -26.11 -12.80 -5.90
N ILE A 83 -26.33 -13.70 -4.92
CA ILE A 83 -25.36 -13.98 -3.87
C ILE A 83 -24.72 -15.35 -4.16
N ASN A 84 -23.40 -15.37 -4.33
CA ASN A 84 -22.61 -16.60 -4.43
C ASN A 84 -22.00 -16.90 -3.06
N VAL A 85 -22.39 -18.01 -2.44
CA VAL A 85 -21.88 -18.43 -1.12
C VAL A 85 -21.30 -19.83 -1.24
N ASP A 86 -20.06 -20.00 -0.82
CA ASP A 86 -19.41 -21.29 -0.59
C ASP A 86 -19.09 -21.40 0.90
N LEU A 87 -19.58 -22.47 1.53
CA LEU A 87 -19.44 -22.68 2.97
C LEU A 87 -19.17 -24.15 3.26
N VAL A 88 -18.14 -24.37 4.05
CA VAL A 88 -17.78 -25.68 4.59
C VAL A 88 -18.22 -25.78 6.04
N VAL A 89 -19.10 -26.72 6.35
CA VAL A 89 -19.64 -26.95 7.71
C VAL A 89 -19.20 -28.32 8.20
N ALA A 90 -18.66 -28.38 9.42
CA ALA A 90 -18.22 -29.61 10.08
C ALA A 90 -19.39 -30.51 10.55
N MET A 91 -20.34 -30.79 9.64
CA MET A 91 -21.49 -31.66 9.88
C MET A 91 -21.93 -32.38 8.59
N PRO A 92 -22.63 -33.51 8.69
CA PRO A 92 -23.07 -34.24 7.51
C PRO A 92 -24.08 -33.42 6.70
N CYS A 93 -23.95 -33.45 5.37
CA CYS A 93 -24.81 -32.72 4.43
C CYS A 93 -26.32 -32.99 4.62
N SER A 94 -26.69 -34.16 5.14
CA SER A 94 -28.08 -34.57 5.38
C SER A 94 -28.80 -33.78 6.46
N PHE A 95 -28.05 -33.19 7.41
CA PHE A 95 -28.62 -32.44 8.53
C PHE A 95 -28.60 -30.93 8.31
N ILE A 96 -28.14 -30.47 7.15
CA ILE A 96 -28.04 -29.05 6.82
C ILE A 96 -29.31 -28.56 6.12
N SER A 97 -30.06 -27.68 6.79
CA SER A 97 -31.12 -26.88 6.18
C SER A 97 -30.62 -25.46 5.92
N VAL A 98 -30.99 -24.88 4.77
CA VAL A 98 -30.65 -23.50 4.43
C VAL A 98 -31.92 -22.75 4.13
N ASP A 99 -32.12 -21.64 4.83
CA ASP A 99 -33.27 -20.75 4.73
C ASP A 99 -32.79 -19.34 4.38
N LEU A 100 -33.32 -18.75 3.31
CA LEU A 100 -33.11 -17.34 2.99
C LEU A 100 -34.24 -16.50 3.60
N ARG A 101 -33.87 -15.35 4.17
CA ARG A 101 -34.80 -14.31 4.62
C ARG A 101 -34.42 -12.96 4.05
N ASP A 102 -35.41 -12.26 3.52
CA ASP A 102 -35.28 -10.87 3.11
C ASP A 102 -35.72 -9.90 4.22
N ALA A 103 -35.37 -8.62 4.09
CA ALA A 103 -35.77 -7.53 4.97
C ALA A 103 -37.30 -7.39 5.07
N VAL A 104 -38.03 -7.74 4.00
CA VAL A 104 -39.51 -7.77 3.96
C VAL A 104 -40.09 -8.95 4.74
N GLY A 105 -39.27 -9.94 5.09
CA GLY A 105 -39.66 -11.10 5.89
C GLY A 105 -40.06 -12.34 5.08
N ASP A 106 -39.93 -12.28 3.75
CA ASP A 106 -40.11 -13.42 2.86
C ASP A 106 -39.11 -14.52 3.19
N ARG A 107 -39.56 -15.78 3.18
CA ARG A 107 -38.76 -16.96 3.54
C ARG A 107 -38.72 -17.94 2.38
N MET A 108 -37.52 -18.28 1.92
CA MET A 108 -37.32 -19.32 0.92
C MET A 108 -36.53 -20.49 1.51
N PHE A 109 -37.10 -21.69 1.44
CA PHE A 109 -36.48 -22.93 1.90
C PHE A 109 -35.64 -23.54 0.78
N LEU A 110 -34.32 -23.40 0.85
CA LEU A 110 -33.37 -23.90 -0.16
C LEU A 110 -32.78 -25.27 0.21
N SER A 111 -33.42 -25.97 1.15
CA SER A 111 -32.93 -27.25 1.64
C SER A 111 -33.13 -28.41 0.66
N ASN A 112 -34.06 -28.31 -0.30
CA ASN A 112 -34.32 -29.40 -1.25
C ASN A 112 -33.40 -29.33 -2.49
N ALA A 113 -33.03 -30.49 -3.03
CA ALA A 113 -32.08 -30.60 -4.15
C ALA A 113 -32.63 -30.08 -5.50
N ARG A 114 -33.93 -29.76 -5.58
CA ARG A 114 -34.61 -29.42 -6.84
C ARG A 114 -34.62 -27.93 -7.14
N LEU A 115 -34.53 -27.08 -6.12
CA LEU A 115 -34.50 -25.61 -6.24
C LEU A 115 -33.37 -24.97 -5.41
N GLY A 116 -32.56 -25.78 -4.73
CA GLY A 116 -31.68 -25.33 -3.65
C GLY A 116 -30.19 -25.52 -3.87
N ILE A 117 -29.44 -25.29 -2.78
CA ILE A 117 -27.98 -25.26 -2.73
C ILE A 117 -27.40 -26.65 -3.01
N ARG A 118 -26.36 -26.69 -3.86
CA ARG A 118 -25.56 -27.89 -4.12
C ARG A 118 -24.77 -28.25 -2.86
N ARG A 119 -24.85 -29.52 -2.45
CA ARG A 119 -24.17 -30.03 -1.26
C ARG A 119 -23.11 -31.03 -1.70
N ASP A 120 -21.86 -30.63 -1.57
CA ASP A 120 -20.72 -31.48 -1.86
C ASP A 120 -20.05 -31.91 -0.56
N GLY A 121 -19.74 -33.20 -0.46
CA GLY A 121 -19.06 -33.75 0.71
C GLY A 121 -17.59 -33.34 0.71
N VAL A 122 -17.13 -32.75 1.82
CA VAL A 122 -15.73 -32.37 2.01
C VAL A 122 -15.13 -33.12 3.20
N LYS A 123 -13.84 -33.44 3.12
CA LYS A 123 -13.11 -34.09 4.21
C LYS A 123 -12.50 -33.02 5.12
N PHE A 124 -12.80 -33.10 6.40
CA PHE A 124 -12.19 -32.25 7.42
C PHE A 124 -10.84 -32.84 7.83
N ASP A 125 -9.77 -32.30 7.25
CA ASP A 125 -8.41 -32.52 7.75
C ASP A 125 -8.06 -31.41 8.74
N VAL A 126 -7.62 -31.78 9.94
CA VAL A 126 -7.24 -30.86 11.02
C VAL A 126 -6.07 -29.96 10.58
N GLY A 127 -5.22 -30.43 9.66
CA GLY A 127 -4.13 -29.63 9.10
C GLY A 127 -4.58 -28.41 8.29
N GLN A 128 -5.82 -28.41 7.76
CA GLN A 128 -6.40 -27.31 6.97
C GLN A 128 -7.25 -26.34 7.81
N ALA A 129 -7.51 -26.66 9.09
CA ALA A 129 -8.34 -25.82 9.94
C ALA A 129 -7.68 -24.48 10.29
N THR A 130 -6.34 -24.43 10.29
CA THR A 130 -5.56 -23.22 10.61
C THR A 130 -5.58 -22.20 9.48
N THR A 131 -5.64 -22.64 8.21
CA THR A 131 -5.71 -21.73 7.05
C THR A 131 -7.06 -21.01 7.01
N LEU A 132 -8.16 -21.72 7.30
CA LEU A 132 -9.51 -21.15 7.32
C LEU A 132 -9.70 -20.10 8.43
N LYS A 133 -9.09 -20.30 9.60
CA LYS A 133 -9.15 -19.32 10.71
C LYS A 133 -8.46 -18.01 10.35
N ALA A 134 -7.33 -18.08 9.64
CA ALA A 134 -6.64 -16.87 9.16
C ALA A 134 -7.49 -16.07 8.17
N HIS A 135 -8.28 -16.74 7.32
CA HIS A 135 -9.18 -16.09 6.38
C HIS A 135 -10.42 -15.46 7.04
N SER A 136 -10.97 -16.05 8.10
CA SER A 136 -12.16 -15.50 8.77
C SER A 136 -11.86 -14.27 9.63
N GLU A 137 -10.68 -14.19 10.23
CA GLU A 137 -10.24 -13.01 11.00
C GLU A 137 -10.03 -11.77 10.11
N ALA A 138 -9.79 -11.95 8.81
CA ALA A 138 -9.60 -10.86 7.84
C ALA A 138 -10.90 -10.19 7.35
N LEU A 139 -12.10 -10.74 7.62
CA LEU A 139 -13.34 -10.36 6.93
C LEU A 139 -14.38 -9.60 7.77
N SER A 140 -14.11 -9.27 9.03
CA SER A 140 -15.15 -8.56 9.80
C SER A 140 -15.25 -7.08 9.36
N VAL A 141 -16.43 -6.69 8.85
CA VAL A 141 -16.71 -5.33 8.33
C VAL A 141 -16.36 -4.24 9.35
N ARG A 142 -16.65 -4.49 10.63
CA ARG A 142 -16.26 -3.56 11.71
C ARG A 142 -14.76 -3.40 11.86
N GLN A 143 -14.01 -4.49 11.73
CA GLN A 143 -12.55 -4.46 11.78
C GLN A 143 -11.99 -3.75 10.55
N ALA A 144 -12.55 -4.00 9.36
CA ALA A 144 -12.15 -3.31 8.13
C ALA A 144 -12.37 -1.78 8.24
N VAL A 145 -13.53 -1.35 8.75
CA VAL A 145 -13.81 0.08 9.00
C VAL A 145 -12.88 0.66 10.08
N ALA A 146 -12.59 -0.09 11.15
CA ALA A 146 -11.68 0.36 12.20
C ALA A 146 -10.22 0.45 11.71
N GLN A 147 -9.78 -0.49 10.86
CA GLN A 147 -8.44 -0.52 10.27
C GLN A 147 -8.26 0.59 9.22
N SER A 148 -9.26 0.83 8.37
CA SER A 148 -9.28 1.97 7.44
C SER A 148 -9.19 3.33 8.15
N ARG A 149 -9.62 3.42 9.42
CA ARG A 149 -9.44 4.65 10.23
C ARG A 149 -8.04 4.81 10.81
N ASN A 150 -7.27 3.73 10.93
CA ASN A 150 -5.95 3.70 11.54
C ASN A 150 -4.81 3.53 10.51
N SER A 151 -5.15 3.36 9.23
CA SER A 151 -4.21 3.36 8.14
C SER A 151 -3.63 4.75 7.95
N ARG A 152 -2.49 5.01 8.56
CA ARG A 152 -1.79 6.27 8.32
C ARG A 152 -0.33 6.01 8.00
N GLY A 153 0.17 6.67 6.95
CA GLY A 153 1.55 6.57 6.50
C GLY A 153 2.55 7.12 7.51
N LEU A 154 3.83 6.86 7.28
CA LEU A 154 4.95 7.18 8.18
C LEU A 154 5.01 8.67 8.60
N PHE A 155 4.59 9.61 7.74
CA PHE A 155 4.57 11.04 8.07
C PHE A 155 3.32 11.54 8.79
N SER A 156 2.24 10.75 8.83
CA SER A 156 0.99 11.13 9.49
C SER A 156 1.10 11.19 11.01
N SER A 157 2.04 10.42 11.61
CA SER A 157 2.31 10.46 13.04
C SER A 157 3.14 11.68 13.43
N LEU A 158 3.95 12.17 12.48
CA LEU A 158 4.83 13.33 12.65
C LEU A 158 4.08 14.65 12.42
N LEU A 159 3.22 14.68 11.40
CA LEU A 159 2.28 15.76 11.11
C LEU A 159 0.90 15.34 11.64
N GLN A 160 0.75 15.28 12.97
CA GLN A 160 -0.56 15.10 13.60
C GLN A 160 -1.46 16.30 13.27
N TRP A 161 -2.14 16.23 12.13
CA TRP A 161 -3.29 17.08 11.88
C TRP A 161 -4.50 16.44 12.54
N ASP A 162 -4.99 17.10 13.58
CA ASP A 162 -6.11 16.64 14.40
C ASP A 162 -7.33 16.43 13.49
N SER A 163 -7.69 15.18 13.25
CA SER A 163 -8.83 14.80 12.44
C SER A 163 -9.92 14.40 13.42
N THR A 164 -10.93 15.24 13.51
CA THR A 164 -12.06 15.06 14.44
C THR A 164 -12.63 13.65 14.35
N PRO A 165 -12.82 12.95 15.48
CA PRO A 165 -13.39 11.61 15.46
C PRO A 165 -14.82 11.67 14.91
N TYR A 166 -15.09 10.90 13.86
CA TYR A 166 -16.45 10.71 13.33
C TYR A 166 -17.35 10.11 14.42
N MET A 167 -18.39 10.85 14.80
CA MET A 167 -19.48 10.38 15.65
C MET A 167 -20.52 9.71 14.75
N PRO A 168 -20.84 8.41 14.94
CA PRO A 168 -21.97 7.82 14.24
C PRO A 168 -23.27 8.51 14.70
N CYS A 169 -24.17 8.80 13.75
CA CYS A 169 -25.53 9.16 14.11
C CYS A 169 -26.20 7.94 14.75
N LEU A 170 -26.74 8.14 15.96
CA LEU A 170 -27.58 7.18 16.69
C LEU A 170 -28.91 6.95 15.98
#